data_AF-A0AA45N421-F1
#
_entry.id   AF-A0AA45N421-F1
#
_cell.length_a   1.000
_cell.length_b   1.000
_cell.length_c   1.000
_cell.angle_alpha   90.00
_cell.angle_beta   90.00
_cell.angle_gamma   90.00
#
_symmetry.space_group_name_H-M   'P 1'
#
loop_
_entity.id
_entity.type
_entity.pdbx_description
1 polymer ?
#
loop_
_entity_poly.entity_id
_entity_poly.type
_entity_poly.pdbx_seq_one_letter_code
_entity_poly.pdbx_strand_id
1 'polypeptide(L)'
;MAVLLSAPCYASSSSESNSSSINVSDEQSVATIKGRAGIAVIQGDKVELDRRTVYVNGLSYGKVPDLCEIQYIVTKTARTLYVDGKPRSPAAK
;
A
#
# COMPACT_ATOMS: atom_id res chain seq x y z
N MET A 1 -45.03 -9.16 -12.62
CA MET A 1 -44.17 -10.17 -11.97
C MET A 1 -42.76 -10.01 -12.52
N ALA A 2 -41.92 -9.19 -11.88
CA ALA A 2 -40.51 -9.06 -12.24
C ALA A 2 -39.71 -9.35 -10.98
N VAL A 3 -39.13 -10.55 -10.91
CA VAL A 3 -38.29 -10.97 -9.78
C VAL A 3 -36.89 -10.45 -10.07
N LEU A 4 -36.52 -9.36 -9.41
CA LEU A 4 -35.15 -8.83 -9.42
C LEU A 4 -34.26 -9.83 -8.67
N LEU A 5 -33.55 -10.65 -9.43
CA LEU A 5 -32.49 -11.51 -8.93
C LEU A 5 -31.29 -10.63 -8.55
N SER A 6 -31.27 -10.13 -7.32
CA SER A 6 -30.09 -9.53 -6.72
C SER A 6 -29.07 -10.65 -6.49
N ALA A 7 -28.11 -10.80 -7.40
CA ALA A 7 -27.00 -11.70 -7.19
C ALA A 7 -26.17 -11.23 -5.98
N PRO A 8 -25.93 -12.08 -4.97
CA PRO A 8 -24.94 -11.79 -3.95
C PRO A 8 -23.56 -11.82 -4.60
N CYS A 9 -22.83 -10.70 -4.57
CA CYS A 9 -21.43 -10.65 -4.94
C CYS A 9 -20.60 -11.43 -3.91
N TYR A 10 -20.52 -12.75 -4.09
CA TYR A 10 -19.54 -13.58 -3.42
C TYR A 10 -18.16 -13.27 -4.00
N ALA A 11 -17.50 -12.24 -3.49
CA ALA A 11 -16.06 -12.08 -3.66
C ALA A 11 -15.33 -13.07 -2.73
N SER A 12 -15.44 -14.36 -3.03
CA SER A 12 -14.54 -15.37 -2.47
C SER A 12 -13.54 -15.73 -3.54
N SER A 13 -12.36 -15.11 -3.46
CA SER A 13 -11.22 -15.49 -4.27
C SER A 13 -10.04 -15.56 -3.32
N SER A 14 -9.64 -16.79 -2.98
CA SER A 14 -8.32 -17.08 -2.42
C SER A 14 -7.28 -16.82 -3.51
N SER A 15 -6.99 -15.53 -3.67
CA SER A 15 -6.28 -14.93 -4.78
C SER A 15 -5.36 -13.91 -4.14
N GLU A 16 -4.07 -14.04 -4.40
CA GLU A 16 -3.04 -13.16 -3.85
C GLU A 16 -3.14 -11.79 -4.52
N SER A 17 -4.20 -11.08 -4.15
CA SER A 17 -4.67 -9.87 -4.79
C SER A 17 -3.81 -8.71 -4.33
N ASN A 18 -3.05 -8.15 -5.26
CA ASN A 18 -2.42 -6.87 -5.05
C ASN A 18 -3.53 -5.83 -4.80
N SER A 19 -3.43 -5.08 -3.72
CA SER A 19 -4.38 -4.00 -3.41
C SER A 19 -3.63 -2.76 -2.98
N SER A 20 -4.16 -1.61 -3.38
CA SER A 20 -3.67 -0.31 -2.95
C SER A 20 -4.83 0.54 -2.47
N SER A 21 -4.70 1.16 -1.31
CA SER A 21 -5.71 2.07 -0.78
C SER A 21 -5.05 3.30 -0.21
N ILE A 22 -5.82 4.40 -0.17
CA ILE A 22 -5.41 5.65 0.44
C ILE A 22 -6.50 6.03 1.43
N ASN A 23 -6.09 6.35 2.66
CA ASN A 23 -6.97 6.87 3.68
C ASN A 23 -6.45 8.25 4.11
N VAL A 24 -7.31 9.26 4.04
CA VAL A 24 -6.96 10.65 4.36
C VAL A 24 -7.86 11.13 5.49
N SER A 25 -7.24 11.63 6.55
CA SER A 25 -7.85 12.29 7.70
C SER A 25 -7.22 13.68 7.88
N ASP A 26 -7.81 14.50 8.75
CA ASP A 26 -7.31 15.85 9.09
C ASP A 26 -5.89 15.85 9.66
N GLU A 27 -5.48 14.74 10.29
CA GLU A 27 -4.19 14.59 10.98
C GLU A 27 -3.12 13.89 10.13
N GLN A 28 -3.52 12.92 9.29
CA GLN A 28 -2.60 12.09 8.53
C GLN A 28 -3.21 11.53 7.25
N SER A 29 -2.36 11.21 6.30
CA SER A 29 -2.67 10.49 5.07
C SER A 29 -1.89 9.18 5.05
N VAL A 30 -2.55 8.05 4.83
CA VAL A 30 -1.96 6.71 4.82
C VAL A 30 -2.17 6.07 3.45
N ALA A 31 -1.08 5.69 2.78
CA ALA A 31 -1.12 4.82 1.61
C ALA A 31 -0.79 3.40 2.04
N THR A 32 -1.64 2.44 1.69
CA THR A 32 -1.43 1.02 1.98
C THR A 32 -1.29 0.26 0.67
N ILE A 33 -0.23 -0.52 0.51
CA ILE A 33 -0.04 -1.46 -0.60
C ILE A 33 0.09 -2.86 0.00
N LYS A 34 -0.75 -3.80 -0.43
CA LYS A 34 -0.63 -5.22 -0.05
C LYS A 34 -0.35 -6.05 -1.29
N GLY A 35 0.52 -7.03 -1.15
CA GLY A 35 0.83 -8.01 -2.20
C GLY A 35 2.29 -7.94 -2.67
N ARG A 36 2.51 -8.27 -3.94
CA ARG A 36 3.83 -8.44 -4.58
C ARG A 36 4.28 -7.21 -5.38
N ALA A 37 3.32 -6.40 -5.81
CA ALA A 37 3.55 -5.18 -6.58
C ALA A 37 2.43 -4.17 -6.33
N GLY A 38 2.73 -2.90 -6.50
CA GLY A 38 1.74 -1.84 -6.40
C GLY A 38 2.36 -0.46 -6.40
N ILE A 39 1.55 0.54 -6.74
CA ILE A 39 1.94 1.95 -6.72
C ILE A 39 0.84 2.72 -6.01
N ALA A 40 1.23 3.64 -5.13
CA ALA A 40 0.36 4.61 -4.50
C ALA A 40 0.98 5.99 -4.60
N VAL A 41 0.17 7.01 -4.87
CA VAL A 41 0.59 8.41 -4.85
C VAL A 41 -0.19 9.12 -3.77
N ILE A 42 0.51 9.66 -2.77
CA ILE A 42 -0.11 10.28 -1.60
C ILE A 42 0.63 11.56 -1.24
N GLN A 43 -0.09 12.68 -1.17
CA GLN A 43 0.48 14.00 -0.86
C GLN A 43 1.71 14.36 -1.72
N GLY A 44 1.72 13.93 -2.99
CA GLY A 44 2.83 14.14 -3.93
C GLY A 44 3.97 13.12 -3.84
N ASP A 45 3.99 12.25 -2.83
CA ASP A 45 4.97 11.18 -2.71
C ASP A 45 4.50 9.94 -3.48
N LYS A 46 5.37 9.37 -4.32
CA LYS A 46 5.15 8.09 -5.01
C LYS A 46 5.76 6.95 -4.21
N VAL A 47 4.91 6.04 -3.73
CA VAL A 47 5.30 4.78 -3.08
C VAL A 47 5.12 3.65 -4.07
N GLU A 48 6.17 2.88 -4.29
CA GLU A 48 6.21 1.84 -5.32
C GLU A 48 6.82 0.56 -4.74
N LEU A 49 6.10 -0.55 -4.88
CA LEU A 49 6.62 -1.90 -4.68
C LEU A 49 6.89 -2.49 -6.06
N ASP A 50 8.17 -2.58 -6.42
CA ASP A 50 8.62 -3.19 -7.66
C ASP A 50 9.69 -4.24 -7.37
N ARG A 51 9.56 -5.42 -7.98
CA ARG A 51 10.53 -6.53 -7.86
C ARG A 51 10.97 -6.78 -6.41
N ARG A 52 9.99 -6.84 -5.49
CA ARG A 52 10.17 -7.04 -4.05
C ARG A 52 11.03 -5.97 -3.36
N THR A 53 11.13 -4.78 -3.92
CA THR A 53 11.84 -3.65 -3.32
C THR A 53 10.87 -2.49 -3.23
N VAL A 54 10.85 -1.85 -2.06
CA VAL A 54 10.01 -0.67 -1.85
C VAL A 54 10.81 0.58 -2.18
N TYR A 55 10.18 1.50 -2.88
CA TYR A 55 10.74 2.80 -3.23
C TYR A 55 9.78 3.89 -2.80
N VAL A 56 10.32 4.99 -2.26
CA VAL A 56 9.58 6.25 -2.06
C VAL A 56 10.30 7.32 -2.87
N ASN A 57 9.61 7.91 -3.84
CA ASN A 57 10.17 8.90 -4.76
C ASN A 57 11.47 8.41 -5.45
N GLY A 58 11.55 7.11 -5.73
CA GLY A 58 12.73 6.46 -6.32
C GLY A 58 13.84 6.09 -5.33
N LEU A 59 13.75 6.51 -4.07
CA LEU A 59 14.69 6.11 -3.01
C LEU A 59 14.31 4.73 -2.48
N SER A 60 15.25 3.78 -2.51
CA SER A 60 14.99 2.42 -2.04
C SER A 60 14.90 2.35 -0.51
N TYR A 61 13.94 1.57 -0.01
CA TYR A 61 13.77 1.17 1.39
C TYR A 61 14.07 -0.33 1.59
N GLY A 62 14.79 -0.91 0.62
CA GLY A 62 15.26 -2.28 0.65
C GLY A 62 14.21 -3.32 0.28
N LYS A 63 14.66 -4.58 0.31
CA LYS A 63 13.86 -5.73 -0.10
C LYS A 63 12.79 -6.10 0.92
N VAL A 64 11.69 -6.66 0.45
CA VAL A 64 10.56 -7.12 1.26
C VAL A 64 10.22 -8.60 0.97
N PRO A 65 9.45 -9.26 1.85
CA PRO A 65 8.87 -10.56 1.57
C PRO A 65 8.00 -10.56 0.30
N ASP A 66 7.65 -11.74 -0.20
CA ASP A 66 6.83 -11.87 -1.41
C ASP A 66 5.42 -11.29 -1.20
N LEU A 67 4.82 -11.57 -0.05
CA LEU A 67 3.59 -10.94 0.42
C LEU A 67 3.94 -10.07 1.62
N CYS A 68 3.67 -8.78 1.51
CA CYS A 68 3.78 -7.86 2.62
C CYS A 68 2.69 -6.79 2.54
N GLU A 69 2.50 -6.11 3.66
CA GLU A 69 1.74 -4.87 3.74
C GLU A 69 2.70 -3.71 3.94
N ILE A 70 2.68 -2.76 3.00
CA ILE A 70 3.42 -1.53 3.07
C ILE A 70 2.45 -0.43 3.47
N GLN A 71 2.80 0.33 4.49
CA GLN A 71 2.07 1.53 4.88
C GLN A 71 3.01 2.73 4.81
N TYR A 72 2.61 3.77 4.08
CA TYR A 72 3.31 5.04 4.07
C TYR A 72 2.42 6.10 4.71
N ILE A 73 2.82 6.54 5.90
CA ILE A 73 2.07 7.48 6.72
C ILE A 73 2.73 8.85 6.58
N VAL A 74 1.94 9.80 6.10
CA VAL A 74 2.31 11.21 5.96
C VAL A 74 1.50 12.00 6.97
N THR A 75 2.19 12.63 7.92
CA THR A 75 1.61 13.60 8.85
C THR A 75 2.11 15.01 8.48
N LYS A 76 1.69 16.02 9.25
CA LYS A 76 2.17 17.40 9.07
C LYS A 76 3.68 17.55 9.32
N THR A 77 4.28 16.67 10.12
CA THR A 77 5.66 16.80 10.60
C THR A 77 6.57 15.66 10.15
N ALA A 78 6.02 14.54 9.72
CA ALA A 78 6.78 13.33 9.45
C ALA A 78 6.24 12.54 8.26
N ARG A 79 7.13 11.76 7.67
CA ARG A 79 6.87 10.78 6.63
C ARG A 79 7.52 9.47 7.06
N THR A 80 6.73 8.42 7.27
CA THR A 80 7.25 7.15 7.78
C THR A 80 6.74 5.99 6.94
N LEU A 81 7.66 5.16 6.48
CA LEU A 81 7.34 3.91 5.79
C LEU A 81 7.38 2.76 6.79
N TYR A 82 6.34 1.91 6.76
CA TYR A 82 6.26 0.66 7.48
C TYR A 82 6.15 -0.50 6.48
N VAL A 83 6.80 -1.61 6.81
CA VAL A 83 6.61 -2.89 6.13
C VAL A 83 6.21 -3.90 7.20
N ASP A 84 5.03 -4.49 7.05
CA ASP A 84 4.42 -5.41 8.02
C ASP A 84 4.43 -4.82 9.45
N GLY A 85 4.07 -3.53 9.55
CA GLY A 85 4.03 -2.78 10.81
C GLY A 85 5.38 -2.35 11.37
N LYS A 86 6.50 -2.68 10.72
CA LYS A 86 7.84 -2.28 11.18
C LYS A 86 8.36 -1.06 10.42
N PRO A 87 8.76 0.02 11.12
CA PRO A 87 9.27 1.22 10.45
C PRO A 87 10.57 0.89 9.71
N ARG A 88 10.75 1.52 8.55
CA ARG A 88 11.95 1.41 7.73
C ARG A 88 12.54 2.78 7.43
N SER A 89 13.87 2.79 7.35
CA SER A 89 14.64 3.90 6.81
C SER A 89 15.07 3.59 5.38
N PRO A 90 15.42 4.61 4.58
CA PRO A 90 16.05 4.41 3.29
C PRO A 90 17.28 3.49 3.38
N ALA A 91 17.48 2.67 2.37
CA ALA A 91 18.73 1.94 2.20
C ALA A 91 19.87 2.95 2.01
N ALA A 92 20.99 2.74 2.71
CA ALA A 92 22.21 3.50 2.46
C ALA A 92 22.63 3.32 1.00
N LYS A 93 23.06 4.42 0.38
CA LYS A 93 23.55 4.44 -1.01
C LYS A 93 24.85 3.67 -1.14
#